data_AF-A0A8S3W353-F1
#
_entry.id   AF-A0A8S3W353-F1
#
_cell.length_a   1.000
_cell.length_b   1.000
_cell.length_c   1.000
_cell.angle_alpha   90.00
_cell.angle_beta   90.00
_cell.angle_gamma   90.00
#
_symmetry.space_group_name_H-M   'P 1'
#
loop_
_entity.id
_entity.type
_entity.pdbx_description
1 polymer ?
#
loop_
_entity_poly.entity_id
_entity_poly.type
_entity_poly.pdbx_seq_one_letter_code
_entity_poly.pdbx_strand_id
1 'polypeptide(L)'
;MNSEVEPFRKNLTECARQVKASMVDVENFLKRIPQSTTQGKCFVACILKRNAIIKNNKITQETLLEVNRAVYGDDSEVMDRLKSAITECINVVEGIFEICEYASVFNDCMHIKMEHILDKVTMERRMEALGQMTSNPDEWTDEEDEILKLVKDEL
;
A
#
# COMPACT_ATOMS: atom_id res chain seq x y z
N MET A 1 -13.87 -16.10 0.68
CA MET A 1 -12.79 -15.45 -0.09
C MET A 1 -13.39 -14.24 -0.79
N ASN A 2 -12.94 -13.04 -0.41
CA ASN A 2 -13.49 -11.79 -0.93
C ASN A 2 -13.13 -11.63 -2.42
N SER A 3 -14.13 -11.44 -3.29
CA SER A 3 -13.95 -11.42 -4.75
C SER A 3 -13.01 -10.30 -5.25
N GLU A 4 -12.83 -9.26 -4.43
CA GLU A 4 -11.96 -8.11 -4.71
C GLU A 4 -10.46 -8.38 -4.45
N VAL A 5 -10.12 -9.42 -3.69
CA VAL A 5 -8.73 -9.75 -3.31
C VAL A 5 -8.02 -10.62 -4.36
N GLU A 6 -8.79 -11.35 -5.17
CA GLU A 6 -8.27 -12.26 -6.21
C GLU A 6 -7.42 -11.56 -7.28
N PRO A 7 -7.80 -10.40 -7.85
CA PRO A 7 -6.99 -9.70 -8.84
C PRO A 7 -5.64 -9.25 -8.28
N PHE A 8 -5.61 -8.79 -7.03
CA PHE A 8 -4.38 -8.35 -6.36
C PHE A 8 -3.42 -9.53 -6.09
N ARG A 9 -3.93 -10.64 -5.54
CA ARG A 9 -3.15 -11.87 -5.30
C ARG A 9 -2.59 -12.44 -6.60
N LYS A 10 -3.39 -12.46 -7.67
CA LYS A 10 -2.96 -12.90 -9.00
C LYS A 10 -1.81 -12.04 -9.53
N ASN A 11 -1.91 -10.72 -9.43
CA ASN A 11 -0.85 -9.81 -9.87
C ASN A 11 0.46 -10.02 -9.09
N LEU A 12 0.39 -10.24 -7.77
CA LEU A 12 1.55 -10.57 -6.94
C LEU A 12 2.26 -11.83 -7.44
N THR A 13 1.54 -12.95 -7.59
CA THR A 13 2.15 -14.20 -8.03
C THR A 13 2.72 -14.12 -9.44
N GLU A 14 1.99 -13.48 -10.37
CA GLU A 14 2.45 -13.34 -11.75
C GLU A 14 3.69 -12.46 -11.87
N CYS A 15 3.73 -11.33 -11.15
CA CYS A 15 4.89 -10.45 -11.16
C CYS A 15 6.11 -11.11 -10.52
N ALA A 16 5.94 -11.80 -9.39
CA ALA A 16 7.04 -12.49 -8.71
C ALA A 16 7.66 -13.53 -9.66
N ARG A 17 6.82 -14.31 -10.34
CA ARG A 17 7.27 -15.28 -11.34
C ARG A 17 7.97 -14.61 -12.53
N GLN A 18 7.42 -13.52 -13.05
CA GLN A 18 7.93 -12.84 -14.24
C GLN A 18 9.34 -12.28 -14.03
N VAL A 19 9.59 -11.65 -12.89
CA VAL A 19 10.89 -11.02 -12.58
C VAL A 19 11.81 -11.94 -11.76
N LYS A 20 11.34 -13.14 -11.43
CA LYS A 20 12.02 -14.12 -10.58
C LYS A 20 12.33 -13.55 -9.18
N ALA A 21 11.38 -12.82 -8.62
CA ALA A 21 11.45 -12.31 -7.25
C ALA A 21 11.43 -13.47 -6.25
N SER A 22 12.23 -13.34 -5.20
CA SER A 22 12.23 -14.27 -4.08
C SER A 22 10.99 -14.05 -3.20
N MET A 23 10.72 -14.99 -2.30
CA MET A 23 9.69 -14.79 -1.27
C MET A 23 10.00 -13.60 -0.35
N VAL A 24 11.29 -13.32 -0.10
CA VAL A 24 11.72 -12.17 0.70
C VAL A 24 11.36 -10.86 0.01
N ASP A 25 11.54 -10.77 -1.32
CA ASP A 25 11.16 -9.57 -2.07
C ASP A 25 9.63 -9.32 -2.01
N VAL A 26 8.85 -10.40 -2.10
CA VAL A 26 7.38 -10.35 -1.96
C VAL A 26 6.98 -9.93 -0.55
N GLU A 27 7.60 -10.51 0.47
CA GLU A 27 7.37 -10.17 1.87
C GLU A 27 7.73 -8.71 2.15
N ASN A 28 8.88 -8.25 1.67
CA ASN A 28 9.29 -6.85 1.78
C ASN A 28 8.27 -5.93 1.12
N PHE A 29 7.75 -6.28 -0.06
CA PHE A 29 6.71 -5.47 -0.71
C PHE A 29 5.43 -5.39 0.13
N LEU A 30 4.96 -6.52 0.67
CA LEU A 30 3.76 -6.57 1.51
C LEU A 30 3.95 -5.79 2.82
N LYS A 31 5.15 -5.85 3.41
CA LYS A 31 5.54 -5.12 4.62
C LYS A 31 5.99 -3.69 4.37
N ARG A 32 5.97 -3.22 3.11
CA ARG A 32 6.45 -1.89 2.69
C ARG A 32 7.93 -1.62 3.02
N ILE A 33 8.73 -2.67 3.11
CA ILE A 33 10.19 -2.59 3.30
C ILE A 33 10.85 -2.31 1.94
N PRO A 34 11.80 -1.35 1.86
CA PRO A 34 12.54 -1.06 0.64
C PRO A 34 13.23 -2.29 0.03
N GLN A 35 13.25 -2.34 -1.30
CA GLN A 35 13.82 -3.47 -2.03
C GLN A 35 15.33 -3.30 -2.23
N SER A 36 16.11 -4.25 -1.73
CA SER A 36 17.58 -4.23 -1.87
C SER A 36 18.08 -4.97 -3.12
N THR A 37 17.26 -5.85 -3.70
CA THR A 37 17.62 -6.67 -4.86
C THR A 37 17.08 -6.09 -6.16
N THR A 38 17.77 -6.33 -7.29
CA THR A 38 17.26 -5.94 -8.61
C THR A 38 15.90 -6.58 -8.91
N GLN A 39 15.73 -7.85 -8.55
CA GLN A 39 14.48 -8.59 -8.76
C GLN A 39 13.33 -7.99 -7.95
N GLY A 40 13.57 -7.60 -6.70
CA GLY A 40 12.62 -6.91 -5.84
C GLY A 40 12.22 -5.54 -6.38
N LYS A 41 13.18 -4.73 -6.84
CA LYS A 41 12.89 -3.46 -7.51
C LYS A 41 12.03 -3.65 -8.76
N CYS A 42 12.36 -4.64 -9.59
CA CYS A 42 11.57 -4.96 -10.77
C CYS A 42 10.20 -5.56 -10.43
N PHE A 43 10.07 -6.21 -9.28
CA PHE A 43 8.79 -6.70 -8.77
C PHE A 43 7.85 -5.52 -8.49
N VAL A 44 8.32 -4.49 -7.79
CA VAL A 44 7.57 -3.23 -7.57
C VAL A 44 7.14 -2.63 -8.91
N ALA A 45 8.06 -2.50 -9.87
CA ALA A 45 7.74 -1.96 -11.20
C ALA A 45 6.65 -2.77 -11.92
N CYS A 46 6.70 -4.11 -11.83
CA CYS A 46 5.69 -4.98 -12.42
C CYS A 46 4.30 -4.74 -11.81
N ILE A 47 4.22 -4.64 -10.49
CA ILE A 47 2.95 -4.38 -9.79
C ILE A 47 2.39 -3.02 -10.18
N LEU A 48 3.20 -1.96 -10.16
CA LEU A 48 2.75 -0.62 -10.53
C LEU A 48 2.30 -0.53 -11.99
N LYS A 49 2.95 -1.25 -12.92
CA LYS A 49 2.51 -1.34 -14.33
C LYS A 49 1.18 -2.06 -14.48
N ARG A 50 0.98 -3.19 -13.80
CA ARG A 50 -0.27 -3.97 -13.90
C ARG A 50 -1.48 -3.25 -13.32
N ASN A 51 -1.26 -2.41 -12.31
CA ASN A 51 -2.29 -1.53 -11.75
C ASN A 51 -2.40 -0.20 -12.52
N ALA A 52 -1.76 -0.09 -13.69
CA ALA A 52 -1.82 1.07 -14.57
C ALA A 52 -1.37 2.40 -13.90
N ILE A 53 -0.60 2.30 -12.82
CA ILE A 53 0.03 3.41 -12.12
C ILE A 53 1.25 3.87 -12.93
N ILE A 54 2.03 2.94 -13.47
CA ILE A 54 3.07 3.26 -14.46
C ILE A 54 2.52 3.02 -15.87
N LYS A 55 2.41 4.09 -16.67
CA LYS A 55 2.06 4.05 -18.09
C LYS A 55 3.13 4.81 -18.88
N ASN A 56 3.55 4.29 -20.03
CA ASN A 56 4.60 4.91 -20.85
C ASN A 56 5.87 5.26 -20.04
N ASN A 57 6.25 4.37 -19.11
CA ASN A 57 7.38 4.55 -18.18
C ASN A 57 7.30 5.78 -17.27
N LYS A 58 6.09 6.28 -16.98
CA LYS A 58 5.85 7.38 -16.04
C LYS A 58 4.71 7.06 -15.08
N ILE A 59 4.80 7.57 -13.85
CA ILE A 59 3.69 7.56 -12.90
C ILE A 59 2.51 8.37 -13.47
N THR A 60 1.33 7.78 -13.40
CA THR A 60 0.05 8.43 -13.70
C THR A 60 -0.59 8.82 -12.37
N GLN A 61 -0.46 10.10 -12.01
CA GLN A 61 -0.99 10.63 -10.74
C GLN A 61 -2.49 10.36 -10.58
N GLU A 62 -3.27 10.52 -11.66
CA GLU A 62 -4.71 10.27 -11.66
C GLU A 62 -5.05 8.82 -11.28
N THR A 63 -4.45 7.83 -11.96
CA THR A 63 -4.67 6.42 -11.62
C THR A 63 -4.26 6.13 -10.18
N LEU A 64 -3.15 6.70 -9.71
CA LEU A 64 -2.68 6.46 -8.35
C LEU A 64 -3.63 7.04 -7.29
N LEU A 65 -4.20 8.22 -7.54
CA LEU A 65 -5.24 8.79 -6.69
C LEU A 65 -6.52 7.94 -6.70
N GLU A 66 -6.94 7.46 -7.87
CA GLU A 66 -8.14 6.62 -8.01
C GLU A 66 -8.00 5.30 -7.24
N VAL A 67 -6.86 4.60 -7.43
CA VAL A 67 -6.57 3.34 -6.72
C VAL A 67 -6.55 3.54 -5.20
N ASN A 68 -5.99 4.65 -4.72
CA ASN A 68 -5.97 4.93 -3.29
C ASN A 68 -7.30 5.46 -2.76
N ARG A 69 -8.13 6.13 -3.57
CA ARG A 69 -9.50 6.51 -3.18
C ARG A 69 -10.36 5.29 -2.86
N ALA A 70 -10.18 4.19 -3.59
CA ALA A 70 -10.85 2.93 -3.26
C ALA A 70 -10.45 2.39 -1.86
N VAL A 71 -9.28 2.77 -1.36
CA VAL A 71 -8.78 2.35 -0.04
C VAL A 71 -9.17 3.35 1.04
N TYR A 72 -8.99 4.65 0.82
CA TYR A 72 -9.17 5.69 1.84
C TYR A 72 -10.52 6.41 1.78
N GLY A 73 -11.35 6.12 0.78
CA GLY A 73 -12.56 6.89 0.51
C GLY A 73 -12.23 8.32 0.04
N ASP A 74 -13.17 9.23 0.25
CA ASP A 74 -13.06 10.64 -0.14
C ASP A 74 -12.65 11.57 1.02
N ASP A 75 -11.93 11.05 2.02
CA ASP A 75 -11.39 11.90 3.09
C ASP A 75 -10.48 12.99 2.49
N SER A 76 -10.91 14.25 2.62
CA SER A 76 -10.24 15.37 1.97
C SER A 76 -8.82 15.60 2.49
N GLU A 77 -8.57 15.36 3.79
CA GLU A 77 -7.25 15.57 4.37
C GLU A 77 -6.27 14.49 3.86
N VAL A 78 -6.69 13.23 3.87
CA VAL A 78 -5.89 12.10 3.37
C VAL A 78 -5.62 12.27 1.88
N MET A 79 -6.64 12.62 1.09
CA MET A 79 -6.50 12.78 -0.35
C MET A 79 -5.63 13.99 -0.74
N ASP A 80 -5.68 15.09 -0.01
CA ASP A 80 -4.81 16.25 -0.28
C ASP A 80 -3.35 15.96 0.09
N ARG A 81 -3.10 15.28 1.22
CA ARG A 81 -1.75 14.83 1.56
C ARG A 81 -1.21 13.82 0.55
N LEU A 82 -2.06 12.89 0.09
CA LEU A 82 -1.71 11.93 -0.95
C LEU A 82 -1.33 12.65 -2.26
N LYS A 83 -2.09 13.66 -2.71
CA LYS A 83 -1.74 14.45 -3.90
C LYS A 83 -0.37 15.12 -3.76
N SER A 84 -0.09 15.71 -2.60
CA SER A 84 1.20 16.35 -2.32
C SER A 84 2.34 15.33 -2.34
N ALA A 85 2.17 14.19 -1.66
CA ALA A 85 3.14 13.10 -1.64
C ALA A 85 3.44 12.59 -3.06
N ILE A 86 2.42 12.35 -3.88
CA ILE A 86 2.60 11.89 -5.26
C ILE A 86 3.43 12.90 -6.06
N THR A 87 3.09 14.19 -5.96
CA THR A 87 3.79 15.25 -6.69
C THR A 87 5.26 15.32 -6.30
N GLU A 88 5.55 15.29 -4.99
CA GLU A 88 6.91 15.30 -4.48
C GLU A 88 7.70 14.06 -4.91
N CYS A 89 7.10 12.87 -4.83
CA CYS A 89 7.77 11.63 -5.18
C CYS A 89 7.98 11.46 -6.69
N ILE A 90 7.13 12.04 -7.54
CA ILE A 90 7.39 12.12 -8.99
C ILE A 90 8.65 12.95 -9.27
N ASN A 91 8.87 14.04 -8.54
CA ASN A 91 10.07 14.86 -8.70
C ASN A 91 11.34 14.13 -8.24
N VAL A 92 11.25 13.30 -7.19
CA VAL A 92 12.39 12.49 -6.70
C VAL A 92 12.90 11.52 -7.75
N VAL A 93 12.00 10.98 -8.58
CA VAL A 93 12.36 10.01 -9.63
C VAL A 93 12.63 10.65 -10.99
N GLU A 94 12.67 11.98 -11.05
CA GLU A 94 13.04 12.70 -12.27
C GLU A 94 14.49 12.35 -12.68
N GLY A 95 14.67 11.99 -13.95
CA GLY A 95 15.98 11.59 -14.48
C GLY A 95 16.38 10.13 -14.23
N ILE A 96 15.56 9.34 -13.51
CA ILE A 96 15.78 7.89 -13.39
C ILE A 96 15.20 7.19 -14.63
N PHE A 97 16.08 6.61 -15.46
CA PHE A 97 15.69 5.95 -16.72
C PHE A 97 15.42 4.45 -16.57
N GLU A 98 16.11 3.80 -15.63
CA GLU A 98 15.90 2.38 -15.36
C GLU A 98 14.58 2.20 -14.61
N ILE A 99 13.66 1.43 -15.19
CA ILE A 99 12.27 1.40 -14.75
C ILE A 99 12.06 0.70 -13.42
N CYS A 100 12.93 -0.26 -13.06
CA CYS A 100 12.88 -0.93 -11.77
C CYS A 100 13.33 0.00 -10.65
N GLU A 101 14.42 0.75 -10.87
CA GLU A 101 14.91 1.78 -9.97
C GLU A 101 13.88 2.91 -9.83
N TYR A 102 13.36 3.40 -10.95
CA TYR A 102 12.32 4.44 -10.97
C TYR A 102 11.12 4.04 -10.11
N ALA A 103 10.62 2.81 -10.27
CA ALA A 103 9.49 2.32 -9.49
C ALA A 103 9.84 2.13 -8.00
N SER A 104 11.02 1.59 -7.69
CA SER A 104 11.44 1.37 -6.30
C SER A 104 11.60 2.68 -5.56
N VAL A 105 12.34 3.65 -6.12
CA VAL A 105 12.57 4.95 -5.48
C VAL A 105 11.25 5.70 -5.30
N PHE A 106 10.35 5.64 -6.27
CA PHE A 106 9.01 6.22 -6.13
C PHE A 106 8.24 5.57 -4.97
N ASN A 107 8.22 4.23 -4.91
CA ASN A 107 7.51 3.48 -3.88
C ASN A 107 8.06 3.77 -2.47
N ASP A 108 9.38 3.85 -2.33
CA ASP A 108 10.05 4.15 -1.05
C ASP A 108 9.75 5.59 -0.61
N CYS A 109 9.78 6.55 -1.54
CA CYS A 109 9.36 7.93 -1.26
C CYS A 109 7.90 8.00 -0.79
N MET A 110 6.99 7.30 -1.48
CA MET A 110 5.58 7.26 -1.10
C MET A 110 5.38 6.64 0.29
N HIS A 111 6.13 5.59 0.64
CA HIS A 111 6.07 4.99 1.96
C HIS A 111 6.44 6.03 3.04
N ILE A 112 7.57 6.73 2.89
CA ILE A 112 8.02 7.75 3.84
C ILE A 112 7.00 8.89 3.96
N LYS A 113 6.44 9.36 2.85
CA LYS A 113 5.48 10.48 2.85
C LYS A 113 4.11 10.11 3.43
N MET A 114 3.72 8.84 3.34
CA MET A 114 2.41 8.37 3.77
C MET A 114 2.42 7.63 5.11
N GLU A 115 3.59 7.30 5.68
CA GLU A 115 3.74 6.54 6.93
C GLU A 115 2.83 7.09 8.05
N HIS A 116 2.94 8.39 8.36
CA HIS A 116 2.11 9.02 9.39
C HIS A 116 0.60 9.05 9.10
N ILE A 117 0.21 8.95 7.82
CA ILE A 117 -1.21 8.93 7.42
C ILE A 117 -1.77 7.53 7.57
N LEU A 118 -0.99 6.51 7.23
CA LEU A 118 -1.37 5.11 7.44
C LEU A 118 -1.61 4.84 8.93
N ASP A 119 -0.76 5.36 9.80
CA ASP A 119 -0.94 5.24 11.25
C ASP A 119 -2.23 5.92 11.70
N LYS A 120 -2.48 7.16 11.26
CA LYS A 120 -3.70 7.91 11.59
C LYS A 120 -4.97 7.19 11.10
N VAL A 121 -5.02 6.77 9.84
CA VAL A 121 -6.19 6.06 9.27
C VAL A 121 -6.40 4.71 9.94
N THR A 122 -5.32 3.97 10.23
CA THR A 122 -5.41 2.69 10.94
C THR A 122 -5.95 2.90 12.35
N MET A 123 -5.50 3.94 13.06
CA MET A 123 -6.02 4.31 14.37
C MET A 123 -7.47 4.79 14.32
N GLU A 124 -7.85 5.63 13.36
CA GLU A 124 -9.24 6.09 13.19
C GLU A 124 -10.18 4.92 12.90
N ARG A 125 -9.79 3.99 12.00
CA ARG A 125 -10.55 2.77 11.74
C ARG A 125 -10.64 1.86 12.95
N ARG A 126 -9.56 1.72 13.72
CA ARG A 126 -9.57 0.97 14.99
C ARG A 126 -10.51 1.63 15.99
N MET A 127 -10.48 2.96 16.13
CA MET A 127 -11.37 3.70 17.05
C MET A 127 -12.83 3.63 16.61
N GLU A 128 -13.12 3.68 15.31
CA GLU A 128 -14.46 3.49 14.77
C GLU A 128 -14.96 2.06 15.03
N ALA A 129 -14.12 1.04 14.79
CA ALA A 129 -14.44 -0.34 15.10
C ALA A 129 -14.71 -0.54 16.60
N LEU A 130 -13.84 -0.02 17.47
CA LEU A 130 -14.05 -0.03 18.93
C LEU A 130 -15.34 0.71 19.35
N GLY A 131 -15.72 1.76 18.63
CA GLY A 131 -16.97 2.50 18.86
C GLY A 131 -18.22 1.74 18.41
N GLN A 132 -18.08 0.77 17.51
CA GLN A 132 -19.15 -0.11 17.03
C GLN A 132 -19.25 -1.41 17.84
N MET A 133 -18.25 -1.72 18.67
CA MET A 133 -18.23 -2.90 19.53
C MET A 133 -19.28 -2.83 20.63
N THR A 134 -19.87 -3.97 20.97
CA THR A 134 -20.75 -4.04 22.14
C THR A 134 -19.94 -3.85 23.42
N SER A 135 -20.49 -3.11 24.40
CA SER A 135 -19.85 -2.95 25.71
C SER A 135 -20.01 -4.20 26.60
N ASN A 136 -20.78 -5.20 26.16
CA ASN A 136 -20.98 -6.45 26.87
C ASN A 136 -19.96 -7.52 26.41
N PRO A 137 -18.94 -7.86 27.22
CA PRO A 137 -17.86 -8.77 26.81
C PRO A 137 -18.33 -10.20 26.51
N ASP A 138 -19.49 -10.60 27.05
CA ASP A 138 -20.07 -11.93 26.82
C ASP A 138 -20.74 -12.06 25.43
N GLU A 139 -20.86 -10.96 24.69
CA GLU A 139 -21.47 -10.89 23.35
C GLU A 139 -20.45 -10.63 22.23
N TRP A 140 -19.16 -10.55 22.56
CA TRP A 140 -18.11 -10.30 21.58
C TRP A 140 -17.99 -11.44 20.58
N THR A 141 -17.91 -11.05 19.32
CA THR A 141 -17.64 -11.94 18.19
C THR A 141 -16.14 -12.19 18.04
N ASP A 142 -15.79 -13.27 17.34
CA ASP A 142 -14.39 -13.60 17.03
C ASP A 142 -13.66 -12.45 16.31
N GLU A 143 -14.38 -11.66 15.51
CA GLU A 143 -13.85 -10.46 14.83
C GLU A 143 -13.52 -9.33 15.83
N GLU A 144 -14.38 -9.11 16.83
CA GLU A 144 -14.16 -8.11 17.88
C GLU A 144 -12.98 -8.47 18.79
N ASP A 145 -12.79 -9.76 19.08
CA ASP A 145 -11.64 -10.28 19.82
C ASP A 145 -10.32 -10.14 19.05
N GLU A 146 -10.33 -10.32 17.73
CA GLU A 146 -9.16 -10.06 16.89
C GLU A 146 -8.81 -8.57 16.84
N ILE A 147 -9.80 -7.68 16.73
CA ILE A 147 -9.61 -6.22 16.79
C ILE A 147 -8.98 -5.84 18.14
N LEU A 148 -9.46 -6.41 19.25
CA LEU A 148 -8.92 -6.13 20.59
C LEU A 148 -7.46 -6.59 20.76
N LYS A 149 -7.07 -7.72 20.16
CA LYS A 149 -5.68 -8.21 20.16
C LYS A 149 -4.75 -7.28 19.40
N LEU A 150 -5.17 -6.80 18.24
CA LEU A 150 -4.40 -5.85 17.42
C LEU A 150 -4.16 -4.51 18.13
N VAL A 151 -5.06 -4.08 19.02
CA VAL A 151 -4.88 -2.87 19.85
C VAL A 151 -3.91 -3.11 21.02
N LYS A 152 -3.86 -4.33 21.57
CA LYS A 152 -3.02 -4.66 22.73
C LYS A 152 -1.54 -4.88 22.38
N ASP A 153 -1.24 -5.31 21.17
CA ASP A 153 0.15 -5.56 20.74
C ASP A 153 0.97 -4.28 20.47
N GLU A 154 0.34 -3.10 20.55
CA GLU A 154 0.97 -1.78 20.33
C GLU A 154 1.05 -0.88 21.58
N LEU A 155 0.66 -1.38 22.76
CA LEU A 155 0.79 -0.71 24.08
C LEU A 155 1.93 -1.31 24.91
#